data_AF-A0A7V3RDL1-F1
#
_entry.id   AF-A0A7V3RDL1-F1
#
_cell.length_a   1.000
_cell.length_b   1.000
_cell.length_c   1.000
_cell.angle_alpha   90.00
_cell.angle_beta   90.00
_cell.angle_gamma   90.00
#
_symmetry.space_group_name_H-M   'P 1'
#
loop_
_entity.id
_entity.type
_entity.pdbx_description
1 polymer ?
#
loop_
_entity_poly.entity_id
_entity_poly.type
_entity_poly.pdbx_seq_one_letter_code
_entity_poly.pdbx_strand_id
1 'polypeptide(L)'
;TVKTLSIDIGVIAVPSSQAREVADLLIGAGVKGILNFAPVKLHIENVELEDVDLTVSFKSLTYKIGEKIFGRKRENSKEDS
;
A
#
# COMPACT_ATOMS: atom_id res chain seq x y z
N THR A 1 -18.32 16.95 6.71
CA THR A 1 -17.10 16.35 7.29
C THR A 1 -15.96 16.27 6.28
N VAL A 2 -16.07 15.58 5.15
CA VAL A 2 -15.03 15.62 4.08
C VAL A 2 -15.15 16.89 3.22
N LYS A 3 -16.35 17.18 2.69
CA LYS A 3 -16.64 18.44 1.95
C LYS A 3 -16.36 19.71 2.77
N THR A 4 -16.52 19.63 4.08
CA THR A 4 -16.33 20.77 4.99
C THR A 4 -14.85 21.10 5.21
N LEU A 5 -13.97 20.11 5.06
CA LEU A 5 -12.53 20.24 5.28
C LEU A 5 -11.74 20.36 3.97
N SER A 6 -12.43 20.41 2.82
CA SER A 6 -11.82 20.48 1.49
C SER A 6 -10.73 19.43 1.26
N ILE A 7 -11.02 18.17 1.60
CA ILE A 7 -10.08 17.08 1.37
C ILE A 7 -10.05 16.77 -0.12
N ASP A 8 -8.89 16.96 -0.74
CA ASP A 8 -8.70 16.73 -2.17
C ASP A 8 -8.30 15.28 -2.50
N ILE A 9 -7.61 14.57 -1.59
CA ILE A 9 -7.04 13.23 -1.84
C ILE A 9 -7.51 12.23 -0.79
N GLY A 10 -8.06 11.10 -1.25
CA GLY A 10 -8.35 9.92 -0.43
C GLY A 10 -7.28 8.82 -0.61
N VAL A 11 -7.08 8.00 0.42
CA VAL A 11 -6.17 6.85 0.37
C VAL A 11 -6.92 5.57 0.68
N ILE A 12 -6.82 4.56 -0.18
CA ILE A 12 -7.44 3.25 0.00
C ILE A 12 -6.36 2.26 0.43
N ALA A 13 -6.49 1.70 1.63
CA ALA A 13 -5.56 0.70 2.18
C ALA A 13 -6.32 -0.49 2.82
N VAL A 14 -7.41 -0.89 2.18
CA VAL A 14 -8.29 -1.98 2.63
C VAL A 14 -8.05 -3.26 1.82
N PRO A 15 -8.56 -4.43 2.25
CA PRO A 15 -8.54 -5.64 1.43
C PRO A 15 -9.26 -5.44 0.08
N SER A 16 -8.86 -6.19 -0.94
CA SER A 16 -9.37 -6.04 -2.31
C SER A 16 -10.90 -6.09 -2.41
N SER A 17 -11.56 -6.91 -1.58
CA SER A 17 -13.02 -7.07 -1.57
C SER A 17 -13.78 -5.81 -1.17
N GLN A 18 -13.13 -4.88 -0.46
CA GLN A 18 -13.72 -3.64 0.05
C GLN A 18 -13.27 -2.40 -0.74
N ALA A 19 -12.24 -2.52 -1.57
CA ALA A 19 -11.58 -1.40 -2.23
C ALA A 19 -12.55 -0.58 -3.11
N ARG A 20 -13.46 -1.25 -3.84
CA ARG A 20 -14.46 -0.58 -4.67
C ARG A 20 -15.46 0.23 -3.86
N GLU A 21 -16.03 -0.37 -2.83
CA GLU A 21 -17.01 0.31 -1.96
C GLU A 21 -16.40 1.56 -1.31
N VAL A 22 -15.17 1.47 -0.83
CA VAL A 22 -14.45 2.61 -0.24
C VAL A 22 -14.19 3.71 -1.28
N ALA A 23 -13.84 3.33 -2.51
CA ALA A 23 -13.64 4.31 -3.58
C ALA A 23 -14.95 5.06 -3.90
N ASP A 24 -16.07 4.35 -4.01
CA ASP A 24 -17.38 4.94 -4.25
C ASP A 24 -17.77 5.93 -3.12
N LEU A 25 -17.48 5.59 -1.87
CA LEU A 25 -17.68 6.47 -0.72
C LEU A 25 -16.82 7.74 -0.80
N LEU A 26 -15.55 7.62 -1.18
CA LEU A 26 -14.64 8.75 -1.34
C LEU A 26 -15.11 9.69 -2.46
N ILE A 27 -15.54 9.14 -3.60
CA ILE A 27 -16.09 9.90 -4.73
C ILE A 27 -17.37 10.64 -4.30
N GLY A 28 -18.30 9.94 -3.63
CA GLY A 28 -19.52 10.55 -3.11
C GLY A 28 -19.25 11.65 -2.08
N ALA A 29 -18.15 11.52 -1.33
CA ALA A 29 -17.67 12.54 -0.40
C ALA A 29 -17.01 13.74 -1.08
N GLY A 30 -16.67 13.65 -2.37
CA GLY A 30 -16.17 14.74 -3.21
C GLY A 30 -14.66 14.91 -3.22
N VAL A 31 -13.88 13.84 -2.98
CA VAL A 31 -12.43 13.90 -3.23
C VAL A 31 -12.14 14.02 -4.73
N LYS A 32 -11.02 14.65 -5.07
CA LYS A 32 -10.59 14.87 -6.46
C LYS A 32 -9.63 13.79 -6.95
N GLY A 33 -8.93 13.14 -6.02
CA GLY A 33 -7.98 12.08 -6.32
C GLY A 33 -8.00 10.95 -5.30
N ILE A 34 -7.60 9.76 -5.73
CA ILE A 34 -7.50 8.56 -4.91
C ILE A 34 -6.13 7.90 -5.12
N LEU A 35 -5.43 7.64 -4.03
CA LEU A 35 -4.27 6.75 -4.02
C LEU A 35 -4.71 5.36 -3.58
N ASN A 36 -4.57 4.38 -4.47
CA ASN A 36 -4.99 3.00 -4.21
C ASN A 36 -3.80 2.12 -3.82
N PHE A 37 -3.74 1.73 -2.55
CA PHE A 37 -2.79 0.74 -2.02
C PHE A 37 -3.43 -0.65 -1.87
N ALA A 38 -4.72 -0.81 -2.20
CA ALA A 38 -5.35 -2.12 -2.15
C ALA A 38 -4.75 -3.04 -3.22
N PRO A 39 -4.68 -4.37 -2.98
CA PRO A 39 -4.11 -5.31 -3.94
C PRO A 39 -5.12 -5.66 -5.03
N VAL A 40 -5.66 -4.64 -5.71
CA VAL A 40 -6.58 -4.75 -6.83
C VAL A 40 -6.55 -3.44 -7.62
N LYS A 41 -6.52 -3.54 -8.95
CA LYS A 41 -6.70 -2.36 -9.80
C LYS A 41 -8.17 -1.99 -9.85
N LEU A 42 -8.47 -0.73 -9.59
CA LEU A 42 -9.83 -0.21 -9.67
C LEU A 42 -9.99 0.58 -10.97
N HIS A 43 -11.03 0.26 -11.73
CA HIS A 43 -11.43 1.05 -12.89
C HIS A 43 -12.58 1.95 -12.47
N ILE A 44 -12.28 3.24 -12.32
CA ILE A 44 -13.22 4.26 -11.86
C ILE A 44 -13.17 5.43 -12.84
N GLU A 45 -14.34 5.90 -13.23
CA GLU A 45 -14.47 7.07 -14.10
C GLU A 45 -14.65 8.33 -13.25
N ASN A 46 -14.24 9.48 -13.79
CA ASN A 46 -14.48 10.83 -13.23
C ASN A 46 -13.68 11.19 -11.95
N VAL A 47 -12.68 10.40 -11.56
CA VAL A 47 -11.73 10.77 -10.49
C VAL A 47 -10.32 10.33 -10.90
N GLU A 48 -9.31 11.12 -10.55
CA GLU A 48 -7.92 10.72 -10.73
C GLU A 48 -7.60 9.58 -9.76
N LEU A 49 -7.17 8.43 -10.25
CA LEU A 49 -6.84 7.26 -9.44
C LEU A 49 -5.42 6.77 -9.78
N GLU A 50 -4.58 6.70 -8.76
CA GLU A 50 -3.20 6.24 -8.89
C GLU A 50 -3.01 4.95 -8.05
N ASP A 51 -2.73 3.83 -8.72
CA ASP A 51 -2.41 2.55 -8.07
C ASP A 51 -0.96 2.54 -7.59
N VAL A 52 -0.74 2.20 -6.32
CA VAL A 52 0.59 2.14 -5.72
C VAL A 52 1.06 0.70 -5.58
N ASP A 53 2.09 0.32 -6.34
CA ASP A 53 2.75 -0.98 -6.19
C ASP A 53 3.86 -0.93 -5.13
N LEU A 54 3.55 -1.41 -3.93
CA LEU A 54 4.53 -1.55 -2.85
C LEU A 54 5.36 -2.85 -2.92
N THR A 55 5.09 -3.75 -3.87
CA THR A 55 5.73 -5.07 -3.96
C THR A 55 7.25 -4.96 -4.03
N VAL A 56 7.77 -3.99 -4.79
CA VAL A 56 9.22 -3.78 -4.92
C VAL A 56 9.83 -3.35 -3.60
N SER A 57 9.19 -2.40 -2.90
CA SER A 57 9.62 -1.93 -1.58
C SER A 57 9.62 -3.06 -0.54
N PHE A 58 8.57 -3.88 -0.52
CA PHE A 58 8.50 -5.06 0.34
C PHE A 58 9.57 -6.09 -0.01
N LYS A 59 9.77 -6.42 -1.28
CA LYS A 59 10.85 -7.34 -1.72
C LYS A 59 12.23 -6.86 -1.28
N SER A 60 12.52 -5.58 -1.46
CA SER A 60 13.79 -4.97 -1.01
C SER A 60 13.96 -5.10 0.51
N LEU A 61 12.91 -4.80 1.27
CA LEU A 61 12.93 -4.91 2.73
C LEU A 61 13.11 -6.35 3.20
N THR A 62 12.35 -7.29 2.64
CA THR A 62 12.46 -8.73 2.94
C THR A 62 13.84 -9.27 2.60
N TYR A 63 14.43 -8.87 1.47
CA TYR A 63 15.81 -9.24 1.11
C TYR A 63 16.82 -8.71 2.14
N LYS A 64 16.75 -7.43 2.51
CA LYS A 64 17.63 -6.83 3.53
C LYS A 64 17.50 -7.49 4.90
N ILE A 65 16.26 -7.83 5.29
CA ILE A 65 15.99 -8.58 6.53
C ILE A 65 16.58 -9.99 6.42
N GLY A 66 16.34 -10.68 5.31
CA GLY A 66 16.90 -11.99 5.00
C GLY A 66 18.43 -12.00 5.09
N GLU A 67 19.13 -11.06 4.44
CA GLU A 67 20.59 -10.96 4.53
C GLU A 67 21.08 -10.80 5.98
N LYS A 68 20.38 -10.01 6.81
CA LYS A 68 20.74 -9.85 8.24
C LYS A 68 20.47 -11.10 9.07
N ILE A 69 19.51 -11.94 8.68
CA ILE A 69 19.17 -13.20 9.38
C ILE A 69 20.12 -14.32 8.92
N PHE A 70 20.31 -14.50 7.61
CA PHE A 70 21.17 -15.54 7.04
C PHE A 70 22.66 -15.22 7.14
N GLY A 71 23.04 -13.94 7.16
CA GLY A 71 24.40 -13.48 7.41
C GLY A 71 24.88 -13.83 8.82
N ARG A 72 24.06 -13.56 9.85
CA ARG A 72 24.37 -13.89 11.25
C ARG A 72 24.53 -15.39 11.51
N LYS A 73 23.79 -16.24 10.79
CA LYS A 73 23.88 -17.70 10.97
C LYS A 73 25.25 -18.26 10.56
N ARG A 74 25.97 -17.60 9.64
CA ARG A 74 27.34 -17.99 9.24
C ARG A 74 28.43 -17.54 10.21
N GLU A 75 28.17 -16.50 11.00
CA GLU A 75 29.11 -15.98 12.00
C GLU A 75 29.03 -16.81 13.29
N ASN A 76 27.83 -17.09 13.81
CA ASN A 76 27.66 -17.91 15.01
C ASN A 76 28.10 -19.39 14.85
N SER A 77 28.24 -19.88 13.61
CA SER A 77 28.71 -21.26 13.37
C SER A 77 30.24 -21.41 13.41
N LYS A 78 30.99 -20.30 13.48
CA LYS A 78 32.47 -20.31 13.54
C LYS A 78 33.01 -20.07 14.95
N GLU A 79 32.16 -19.70 15.91
CA GLU A 79 32.55 -19.49 17.31
C GLU A 79 32.33 -20.72 18.20
N ASP A 80 31.51 -21.69 17.76
CA ASP A 80 31.24 -22.95 18.49
C ASP A 80 32.10 -24.15 17.99
N SER A 81 33.25 -23.92 17.37
CA SER A 81 34.19 -24.97 16.91
C SER A 81 35.63 -24.61 17.21
#